data_AF-H2ZSD1-F1
#
_entry.id   AF-H2ZSD1-F1
#
_cell.length_a   1.000
_cell.length_b   1.000
_cell.length_c   1.000
_cell.angle_alpha   90.00
_cell.angle_beta   90.00
_cell.angle_gamma   90.00
#
_symmetry.space_group_name_H-M   'P 1'
#
loop_
_entity.id
_entity.type
_entity.pdbx_description
1 polymer ?
#
loop_
_entity_poly.entity_id
_entity_poly.type
_entity_poly.pdbx_seq_one_letter_code
_entity_poly.pdbx_strand_id
1 'polypeptide(L)'
;MSNIFFIINSLEKRVRDIVHKAFWDCLEAQLNEDPPTYDHTIRLLGEIKETLLSFLLPGHTRLRNQINEVLDLELIKQEAENGALDISRLAEFIIGMMGTLCAPVRDEEIKKLRDIREFFPLLRAIFSVLDLMKMDMANFALSSIRPHLMQQSVEYERKKFQQFLLKQPNSLDVTTEWLEESVNDVMSETEVPPSPSGAAAAASRVSHLCPTTIQNQAYLRLLKWDHLNRPFPETILMDQIRFQEMQIELDQLTITAAVLLVIYNIAGSVLSGLPGFMDKLKNIIKPLLTGMASP
;
A
#
# COMPACT_ATOMS: atom_id res chain seq x y z
N MET A 1 14.16 -16.82 -7.92
CA MET A 1 14.45 -17.11 -6.49
C MET A 1 15.76 -16.47 -6.02
N SER A 2 16.17 -15.32 -6.59
CA SER A 2 17.47 -14.68 -6.29
C SER A 2 17.36 -13.24 -5.75
N ASN A 3 16.19 -12.59 -5.86
CA ASN A 3 15.97 -11.22 -5.34
C ASN A 3 15.34 -11.15 -3.94
N ILE A 4 14.91 -12.28 -3.36
CA ILE A 4 14.44 -12.31 -1.97
C ILE A 4 15.62 -12.32 -0.98
N PHE A 5 16.84 -12.66 -1.44
CA PHE A 5 18.02 -12.71 -0.59
C PHE A 5 18.69 -11.34 -0.38
N PHE A 6 18.47 -10.36 -1.27
CA PHE A 6 19.15 -9.06 -1.18
C PHE A 6 18.52 -8.11 -0.14
N ILE A 7 17.23 -8.28 0.17
CA ILE A 7 16.53 -7.46 1.18
C ILE A 7 16.80 -7.95 2.62
N ILE A 8 17.31 -9.18 2.79
CA ILE A 8 17.58 -9.76 4.11
C ILE A 8 18.83 -9.14 4.77
N ASN A 9 19.71 -8.47 4.00
CA ASN A 9 20.95 -7.85 4.47
C ASN A 9 21.19 -6.43 3.92
N SER A 10 20.13 -5.61 3.79
CA SER A 10 20.36 -4.17 3.55
C SER A 10 21.24 -3.60 4.67
N LEU A 11 22.29 -2.86 4.30
CA LEU A 11 23.12 -2.13 5.26
C LEU A 11 22.26 -1.29 6.20
N GLU A 12 21.18 -0.70 5.68
CA GLU A 12 20.23 0.08 6.44
C GLU A 12 19.54 -0.74 7.53
N LYS A 13 19.06 -1.95 7.20
CA LYS A 13 18.45 -2.85 8.17
C LYS A 13 19.45 -3.24 9.25
N ARG A 14 20.67 -3.60 8.85
CA ARG A 14 21.74 -3.98 9.79
C ARG A 14 22.14 -2.82 10.70
N VAL A 15 22.26 -1.61 10.16
CA VAL A 15 22.52 -0.39 10.94
C VAL A 15 21.37 -0.13 11.91
N ARG A 16 20.12 -0.23 11.46
CA ARG A 16 18.93 -0.09 12.31
C ARG A 16 18.92 -1.09 13.45
N ASP A 17 19.15 -2.37 13.16
CA ASP A 17 19.18 -3.44 14.17
C ASP A 17 20.30 -3.22 15.19
N ILE A 18 21.50 -2.80 14.74
CA ILE A 18 22.63 -2.47 15.62
C ILE A 18 22.30 -1.27 16.51
N VAL A 19 21.72 -0.21 15.95
CA VAL A 19 21.36 1.00 16.71
C VAL A 19 20.26 0.69 17.73
N HIS A 20 19.22 -0.04 17.33
CA HIS A 20 18.15 -0.46 18.24
C HIS A 20 18.71 -1.33 19.36
N LYS A 21 19.58 -2.28 19.04
CA LYS A 21 20.23 -3.11 20.06
C LYS A 21 21.06 -2.25 21.02
N ALA A 22 21.93 -1.38 20.50
CA ALA A 22 22.77 -0.50 21.31
C ALA A 22 21.96 0.43 22.21
N PHE A 23 20.82 0.94 21.72
CA PHE A 23 19.90 1.76 22.51
C PHE A 23 19.40 1.00 23.75
N TRP A 24 18.93 -0.23 23.57
CA TRP A 24 18.43 -1.02 24.68
C TRP A 24 19.53 -1.55 25.60
N ASP A 25 20.70 -1.89 25.06
CA ASP A 25 21.86 -2.30 25.87
C ASP A 25 22.33 -1.13 26.76
N CYS A 26 22.25 0.12 26.28
CA CYS A 26 22.54 1.32 27.05
C CYS A 26 21.51 1.57 28.17
N LEU A 27 20.22 1.36 27.89
CA LEU A 27 19.14 1.46 28.90
C LEU A 27 19.33 0.46 30.03
N GLU A 28 19.67 -0.78 29.68
CA GLU A 28 19.93 -1.83 30.66
C GLU A 28 21.18 -1.51 31.49
N ALA A 29 22.23 -0.94 30.88
CA ALA A 29 23.42 -0.50 31.60
C ALA A 29 23.11 0.62 32.61
N GLN A 30 22.37 1.66 32.22
CA GLN A 30 22.03 2.81 33.08
C GLN A 30 21.18 2.44 34.30
N LEU A 31 20.35 1.41 34.18
CA LEU A 31 19.52 0.94 35.30
C LEU A 31 20.30 0.02 36.26
N ASN A 32 21.42 -0.54 35.81
CA ASN A 32 22.33 -1.34 36.61
C ASN A 32 23.48 -0.51 37.22
N GLU A 33 23.54 0.79 36.93
CA GLU A 33 24.44 1.74 37.62
C GLU A 33 24.01 1.96 39.07
N ASP A 34 24.95 2.34 39.94
CA ASP A 34 24.71 2.61 41.36
C ASP A 34 25.05 4.08 41.68
N PRO A 35 24.06 4.99 41.81
CA PRO A 35 22.61 4.76 41.81
C PRO A 35 22.00 4.64 40.39
N PRO A 36 20.87 3.93 40.24
CA PRO A 36 20.22 3.70 38.95
C PRO A 36 19.60 4.99 38.39
N THR A 37 19.74 5.21 37.09
CA THR A 37 19.15 6.37 36.40
C THR A 37 17.88 5.99 35.64
N TYR A 38 16.73 6.57 36.00
CA TYR A 38 15.43 6.25 35.40
C TYR A 38 15.01 7.15 34.23
N ASP A 39 15.75 8.21 33.93
CA ASP A 39 15.34 9.26 32.99
C ASP A 39 14.92 8.74 31.60
N HIS A 40 15.65 7.79 31.04
CA HIS A 40 15.32 7.25 29.72
C HIS A 40 14.10 6.32 29.75
N THR A 41 13.93 5.53 30.81
CA THR A 41 12.74 4.69 31.01
C THR A 41 11.49 5.55 31.14
N ILE A 42 11.57 6.68 31.85
CA ILE A 42 10.47 7.64 31.97
C ILE A 42 10.13 8.27 30.61
N ARG A 43 11.14 8.59 29.77
CA ARG A 43 10.89 9.08 28.40
C ARG A 43 10.16 8.03 27.55
N LEU A 44 10.59 6.77 27.60
CA LEU A 44 9.91 5.68 26.90
C LEU A 44 8.47 5.51 27.35
N LEU A 45 8.21 5.64 28.65
CA LEU A 45 6.84 5.60 29.17
C LEU A 45 6.00 6.79 28.67
N GLY A 46 6.62 7.96 28.53
CA GLY A 46 6.01 9.12 27.88
C GLY A 46 5.66 8.86 26.42
N GLU A 47 6.53 8.20 25.65
CA GLU A 47 6.23 7.81 24.28
C GLU A 47 5.05 6.81 24.19
N ILE A 48 4.97 5.87 25.13
CA ILE A 48 3.83 4.94 25.24
C ILE A 48 2.55 5.73 25.52
N LYS A 49 2.57 6.64 26.51
CA LYS A 49 1.44 7.51 26.85
C LYS A 49 0.94 8.28 25.63
N GLU A 50 1.82 8.99 24.95
CA GLU A 50 1.47 9.78 23.77
C GLU A 50 0.93 8.89 22.64
N THR A 51 1.52 7.71 22.43
CA THR A 51 1.03 6.75 21.44
C THR A 51 -0.39 6.28 21.77
N LEU A 52 -0.66 5.89 23.02
CA LEU A 52 -2.01 5.48 23.45
C LEU A 52 -3.02 6.62 23.31
N LEU A 53 -2.64 7.85 23.65
CA LEU A 53 -3.48 9.04 23.46
C LEU A 53 -3.75 9.35 21.99
N SER A 54 -2.81 9.07 21.10
CA SER A 54 -2.95 9.29 19.65
C SER A 54 -4.01 8.38 19.01
N PHE A 55 -4.28 7.22 19.62
CA PHE A 55 -5.33 6.30 19.16
C PHE A 55 -6.74 6.74 19.58
N LEU A 56 -6.85 7.72 20.49
CA LEU A 56 -8.14 8.16 21.00
C LEU A 56 -8.79 9.21 20.10
N LEU A 57 -10.04 8.95 19.71
CA LEU A 57 -10.91 9.93 19.11
C LEU A 57 -11.26 11.06 20.11
N PRO A 58 -11.61 12.27 19.64
CA PRO A 58 -11.96 13.40 20.51
C PRO A 58 -13.05 13.10 21.54
N GLY A 59 -13.96 12.17 21.24
CA GLY A 59 -15.05 11.75 22.14
C GLY A 59 -14.63 10.83 23.31
N HIS A 60 -13.41 10.28 23.32
CA HIS A 60 -12.96 9.31 24.32
C HIS A 60 -12.39 9.98 25.59
N THR A 61 -13.10 10.94 26.16
CA THR A 61 -12.64 11.73 27.33
C THR A 61 -12.34 10.87 28.56
N ARG A 62 -13.16 9.85 28.84
CA ARG A 62 -12.95 8.93 29.97
C ARG A 62 -11.62 8.18 29.88
N LEU A 63 -11.32 7.58 28.73
CA LEU A 63 -10.07 6.83 28.51
C LEU A 63 -8.87 7.77 28.54
N ARG A 64 -8.99 8.96 27.95
CA ARG A 64 -7.96 10.00 27.98
C ARG A 64 -7.60 10.39 29.40
N ASN A 65 -8.60 10.61 30.25
CA ASN A 65 -8.38 10.95 31.66
C ASN A 65 -7.70 9.80 32.42
N GLN A 66 -8.17 8.56 32.22
CA GLN A 66 -7.55 7.38 32.85
C GLN A 66 -6.07 7.21 32.46
N ILE A 67 -5.73 7.39 31.17
CA ILE A 67 -4.34 7.34 30.72
C ILE A 67 -3.51 8.45 31.37
N ASN A 68 -4.02 9.67 31.41
CA ASN A 68 -3.30 10.80 32.00
C ASN A 68 -3.08 10.66 33.51
N GLU A 69 -4.04 10.09 34.23
CA GLU A 69 -3.99 9.88 35.67
C GLU A 69 -3.01 8.75 36.04
N VAL A 70 -3.06 7.62 35.34
CA VAL A 70 -2.20 6.47 35.66
C VAL A 70 -0.80 6.62 35.10
N LEU A 71 -0.63 7.22 33.92
CA LEU A 71 0.68 7.52 33.31
C LEU A 71 1.11 8.96 33.61
N ASP A 72 1.13 9.34 34.89
CA ASP A 72 1.74 10.58 35.34
C ASP A 72 3.26 10.39 35.47
N LEU A 73 4.02 10.98 34.53
CA LEU A 73 5.47 10.77 34.45
C LEU A 73 6.23 11.39 35.62
N GLU A 74 5.70 12.48 36.21
CA GLU A 74 6.34 13.11 37.37
C GLU A 74 6.17 12.24 38.60
N LEU A 75 4.95 11.73 38.83
CA LEU A 75 4.66 10.82 39.93
C LEU A 75 5.45 9.51 39.79
N ILE A 76 5.46 8.91 38.59
CA ILE A 76 6.17 7.64 38.34
C ILE A 76 7.68 7.80 38.54
N LYS A 77 8.26 8.95 38.13
CA LYS A 77 9.67 9.25 38.38
C LYS A 77 9.96 9.32 39.89
N GLN A 78 9.12 10.02 40.65
CA GLN A 78 9.25 10.11 42.11
C GLN A 78 9.12 8.74 42.79
N GLU A 79 8.15 7.93 42.38
CA GLU A 79 7.97 6.57 42.91
C GLU A 79 9.16 5.67 42.59
N ALA A 80 9.76 5.79 41.40
CA ALA A 80 10.94 5.03 41.00
C ALA A 80 12.19 5.41 41.83
N GLU A 81 12.46 6.71 42.00
CA GLU A 81 13.60 7.22 42.77
C GLU A 81 13.53 6.81 44.26
N ASN A 82 12.32 6.65 44.79
CA ASN A 82 12.10 6.21 46.17
C ASN A 82 11.91 4.70 46.32
N GLY A 83 12.04 3.91 45.24
CA GLY A 83 11.88 2.45 45.26
C GLY A 83 10.45 1.98 45.56
N ALA A 84 9.45 2.83 45.33
CA ALA A 84 8.03 2.57 45.61
C ALA A 84 7.21 2.20 44.36
N LEU A 85 7.80 2.28 43.16
CA LEU A 85 7.10 2.03 41.90
C LEU A 85 6.70 0.56 41.71
N ASP A 86 5.41 0.30 41.50
CA ASP A 86 4.89 -1.01 41.10
C ASP A 86 4.87 -1.16 39.57
N ILE A 87 5.96 -1.74 39.05
CA ILE A 87 6.15 -2.00 37.62
C ILE A 87 5.08 -2.96 37.07
N SER A 88 4.64 -3.94 37.86
CA SER A 88 3.69 -4.96 37.40
C SER A 88 2.32 -4.34 37.16
N ARG A 89 1.85 -3.52 38.12
CA ARG A 89 0.59 -2.79 37.99
C ARG A 89 0.59 -1.82 36.81
N LEU A 90 1.70 -1.10 36.61
CA LEU A 90 1.87 -0.18 35.48
C LEU A 90 1.81 -0.93 34.14
N ALA A 91 2.51 -2.05 34.03
CA ALA A 91 2.51 -2.88 32.84
C ALA A 91 1.13 -3.46 32.52
N GLU A 92 0.41 -3.98 33.53
CA GLU A 92 -0.95 -4.49 33.37
C GLU A 92 -1.91 -3.41 32.87
N PHE A 93 -1.79 -2.18 33.37
CA PHE A 93 -2.58 -1.06 32.88
C PHE A 93 -2.30 -0.76 31.40
N ILE A 94 -1.03 -0.68 31.00
CA ILE A 94 -0.64 -0.41 29.60
C ILE A 94 -1.17 -1.52 28.69
N ILE A 95 -0.93 -2.78 29.03
CA ILE A 95 -1.40 -3.94 28.24
C ILE A 95 -2.93 -3.97 28.17
N GLY A 96 -3.62 -3.64 29.27
CA GLY A 96 -5.08 -3.54 29.31
C GLY A 96 -5.61 -2.42 28.41
N MET A 97 -4.95 -1.25 28.42
CA MET A 97 -5.30 -0.14 27.54
C MET A 97 -5.06 -0.49 26.07
N MET A 98 -3.92 -1.11 25.76
CA MET A 98 -3.62 -1.61 24.41
C MET A 98 -4.67 -2.61 23.95
N GLY A 99 -5.05 -3.57 24.79
CA GLY A 99 -6.11 -4.55 24.49
C GLY A 99 -7.49 -3.93 24.27
N THR A 100 -7.77 -2.77 24.87
CA THR A 100 -9.02 -2.02 24.67
C THR A 100 -9.02 -1.23 23.35
N LEU A 101 -7.84 -0.80 22.90
CA LEU A 101 -7.67 0.08 21.74
C LEU A 101 -7.26 -0.66 20.45
N CYS A 102 -6.79 -1.90 20.54
CA CYS A 102 -6.31 -2.65 19.39
C CYS A 102 -7.45 -3.24 18.55
N ALA A 103 -7.12 -3.60 17.30
CA ALA A 103 -8.00 -4.39 16.45
C ALA A 103 -8.02 -5.87 16.90
N PRO A 104 -9.11 -6.63 16.66
CA PRO A 104 -9.24 -8.02 17.10
C PRO A 104 -8.12 -8.95 16.62
N VAL A 105 -7.49 -8.64 15.47
CA VAL A 105 -6.36 -9.40 14.93
C VAL A 105 -5.13 -9.38 15.85
N ARG A 106 -5.05 -8.43 16.79
CA ARG A 106 -3.92 -8.25 17.72
C ARG A 106 -4.15 -8.85 19.10
N ASP A 107 -5.31 -9.44 19.35
CA ASP A 107 -5.64 -9.99 20.67
C ASP A 107 -4.64 -11.06 21.11
N GLU A 108 -4.11 -11.84 20.17
CA GLU A 108 -3.09 -12.87 20.45
C GLU A 108 -1.73 -12.26 20.83
N GLU A 109 -1.31 -11.18 20.17
CA GLU A 109 -0.11 -10.43 20.52
C GLU A 109 -0.24 -9.77 21.90
N ILE A 110 -1.42 -9.20 22.23
CA ILE A 110 -1.69 -8.63 23.55
C ILE A 110 -1.63 -9.70 24.65
N LYS A 111 -2.13 -10.91 24.39
CA LYS A 111 -2.00 -12.03 25.34
C LYS A 111 -0.54 -12.39 25.61
N LYS A 112 0.29 -12.48 24.55
CA LYS A 112 1.72 -12.79 24.67
C LYS A 112 2.48 -11.76 25.52
N LEU A 113 2.06 -10.48 25.51
CA LEU A 113 2.67 -9.47 26.38
C LEU A 113 2.50 -9.82 27.87
N ARG A 114 1.39 -10.45 28.26
CA ARG A 114 1.11 -10.80 29.67
C ARG A 114 2.01 -11.93 30.19
N ASP A 115 2.60 -12.72 29.29
CA ASP A 115 3.47 -13.84 29.66
C ASP A 115 4.92 -13.38 29.97
N ILE A 116 5.27 -12.16 29.58
CA ILE A 116 6.62 -11.61 29.76
C ILE A 116 6.76 -11.01 31.16
N ARG A 117 7.65 -11.58 31.98
CA ARG A 117 7.86 -11.15 33.38
C ARG A 117 8.96 -10.11 33.55
N GLU A 118 9.92 -10.08 32.63
CA GLU A 118 11.05 -9.16 32.68
C GLU A 118 10.67 -7.80 32.09
N PHE A 119 11.01 -6.72 32.79
CA PHE A 119 10.60 -5.36 32.43
C PHE A 119 11.08 -4.91 31.04
N PHE A 120 12.36 -5.09 30.72
CA PHE A 120 12.91 -4.63 29.44
C PHE A 120 12.40 -5.42 28.23
N PRO A 121 12.37 -6.77 28.25
CA PRO A 121 11.73 -7.54 27.19
C PRO A 121 10.26 -7.18 27.01
N LEU A 122 9.54 -6.90 28.11
CA LEU A 122 8.15 -6.49 28.06
C LEU A 122 8.00 -5.12 27.39
N LEU A 123 8.82 -4.14 27.79
CA LEU A 123 8.79 -2.80 27.20
C LEU A 123 9.10 -2.84 25.70
N ARG A 124 10.12 -3.61 25.29
CA ARG A 124 10.44 -3.86 23.88
C ARG A 124 9.25 -4.45 23.11
N ALA A 125 8.60 -5.46 23.69
CA ALA A 125 7.45 -6.12 23.08
C ALA A 125 6.24 -5.18 22.98
N ILE A 126 6.00 -4.34 24.00
CA ILE A 126 4.97 -3.30 23.99
C ILE A 126 5.18 -2.36 22.80
N PHE A 127 6.38 -1.80 22.63
CA PHE A 127 6.68 -0.92 21.49
C PHE A 127 6.45 -1.62 20.15
N SER A 128 6.88 -2.87 20.02
CA SER A 128 6.66 -3.65 18.80
C SER A 128 5.16 -3.80 18.48
N VAL A 129 4.31 -4.03 19.47
CA VAL A 129 2.86 -4.15 19.27
C VAL A 129 2.23 -2.78 19.01
N LEU A 130 2.67 -1.72 19.71
CA LEU A 130 2.21 -0.35 19.47
C LEU A 130 2.48 0.11 18.03
N ASP A 131 3.64 -0.22 17.46
CA ASP A 131 3.95 0.13 16.07
C ASP A 131 3.05 -0.61 15.06
N LEU A 132 2.70 -1.87 15.36
CA LEU A 132 1.70 -2.60 14.58
C LEU A 132 0.31 -1.95 14.70
N MET A 133 -0.08 -1.54 15.91
CA MET A 133 -1.34 -0.83 16.14
C MET A 133 -1.40 0.52 15.39
N LYS A 134 -0.29 1.27 15.29
CA LYS A 134 -0.23 2.50 14.49
C LYS A 134 -0.56 2.23 13.02
N MET A 135 -0.01 1.14 12.45
CA MET A 135 -0.31 0.74 11.08
C MET A 135 -1.77 0.33 10.92
N ASP A 136 -2.33 -0.40 11.89
CA ASP A 136 -3.74 -0.79 11.88
C ASP A 136 -4.65 0.46 11.89
N MET A 137 -4.32 1.48 12.71
CA MET A 137 -5.07 2.74 12.76
C MET A 137 -4.97 3.54 11.46
N ALA A 138 -3.78 3.63 10.86
CA ALA A 138 -3.61 4.30 9.56
C ALA A 138 -4.42 3.60 8.46
N ASN A 139 -4.36 2.27 8.41
CA ASN A 139 -5.12 1.48 7.44
C ASN A 139 -6.64 1.60 7.65
N PHE A 140 -7.09 1.63 8.90
CA PHE A 140 -8.49 1.85 9.23
C PHE A 140 -8.94 3.25 8.79
N ALA A 141 -8.20 4.31 9.14
CA ALA A 141 -8.52 5.68 8.76
C ALA A 141 -8.59 5.86 7.23
N LEU A 142 -7.63 5.28 6.49
CA LEU A 142 -7.64 5.26 5.03
C LEU A 142 -8.87 4.53 4.47
N SER A 143 -9.23 3.38 5.06
CA SER A 143 -10.38 2.59 4.63
C SER A 143 -11.70 3.31 4.92
N SER A 144 -11.80 4.03 6.04
CA SER A 144 -12.97 4.82 6.42
C SER A 144 -13.16 6.06 5.56
N ILE A 145 -12.09 6.75 5.16
CA ILE A 145 -12.18 7.97 4.35
C ILE A 145 -12.37 7.68 2.85
N ARG A 146 -11.84 6.55 2.35
CA ARG A 146 -11.94 6.13 0.95
C ARG A 146 -13.35 6.26 0.35
N PRO A 147 -14.44 5.75 0.95
CA PRO A 147 -15.77 5.87 0.36
C PRO A 147 -16.22 7.32 0.20
N HIS A 148 -15.87 8.21 1.13
CA HIS A 148 -16.19 9.64 1.03
C HIS A 148 -15.40 10.32 -0.08
N LEU A 149 -14.12 9.97 -0.26
CA LEU A 149 -13.31 10.47 -1.37
C LEU A 149 -13.85 10.01 -2.72
N MET A 150 -14.30 8.75 -2.83
CA MET A 150 -14.90 8.21 -4.06
C MET A 150 -16.25 8.86 -4.38
N GLN A 151 -17.05 9.24 -3.37
CA GLN A 151 -18.31 9.94 -3.60
C GLN A 151 -18.11 11.34 -4.18
N GLN A 152 -17.00 12.01 -3.86
CA GLN A 152 -16.70 13.38 -4.29
C GLN A 152 -15.70 13.46 -5.45
N SER A 153 -15.20 12.31 -5.94
CA SER A 153 -14.12 12.29 -6.93
C SER A 153 -14.54 12.90 -8.25
N VAL A 154 -15.78 12.62 -8.70
CA VAL A 154 -16.31 13.11 -9.97
C VAL A 154 -16.44 14.63 -9.96
N GLU A 155 -17.01 15.23 -8.90
CA GLU A 155 -17.11 16.69 -8.78
C GLU A 155 -15.72 17.34 -8.71
N TYR A 156 -14.78 16.72 -8.00
CA TYR A 156 -13.41 17.21 -7.88
C TYR A 156 -12.69 17.22 -9.23
N GLU A 157 -12.74 16.11 -9.98
CA GLU A 157 -12.15 15.99 -11.31
C GLU A 157 -12.76 16.99 -12.28
N ARG A 158 -14.09 17.11 -12.31
CA ARG A 158 -14.79 18.10 -13.14
C ARG A 158 -14.35 19.53 -12.81
N LYS A 159 -14.28 19.89 -11.54
CA LYS A 159 -13.84 21.22 -11.10
C LYS A 159 -12.39 21.49 -11.49
N LYS A 160 -11.51 20.50 -11.33
CA LYS A 160 -10.09 20.63 -11.68
C LYS A 160 -9.89 20.76 -13.18
N PHE A 161 -10.63 19.98 -13.98
CA PHE A 161 -10.60 20.08 -15.43
C PHE A 161 -11.18 21.41 -15.92
N GLN A 162 -12.26 21.91 -15.31
CA GLN A 162 -12.75 23.27 -15.60
C GLN A 162 -11.71 24.35 -15.30
N GLN A 163 -11.00 24.25 -14.18
CA GLN A 163 -9.89 25.17 -13.85
C GLN A 163 -8.74 25.08 -14.86
N PHE A 164 -8.47 23.89 -15.39
CA PHE A 164 -7.48 23.68 -16.45
C PHE A 164 -7.92 24.40 -17.74
N LEU A 165 -9.15 24.18 -18.20
CA LEU A 165 -9.70 24.84 -19.39
C LEU A 165 -9.74 26.37 -19.27
N LEU A 166 -10.08 26.92 -18.10
CA LEU A 166 -10.08 28.36 -17.87
C LEU A 166 -8.68 28.98 -18.03
N LYS A 167 -7.63 28.23 -17.68
CA LYS A 167 -6.24 28.69 -17.83
C LYS A 167 -5.71 28.50 -19.25
N GLN A 168 -6.20 27.49 -19.96
CA GLN A 168 -5.74 27.14 -21.30
C GLN A 168 -6.92 26.70 -22.19
N PRO A 169 -7.68 27.67 -22.76
CA PRO A 169 -8.92 27.38 -23.49
C PRO A 169 -8.74 26.57 -24.79
N ASN A 170 -7.56 26.55 -25.40
CA ASN A 170 -7.26 25.85 -26.65
C ASN A 170 -6.22 24.72 -26.47
N SER A 171 -6.18 24.05 -25.32
CA SER A 171 -5.13 23.06 -24.98
C SER A 171 -5.56 21.60 -25.10
N LEU A 172 -6.51 21.28 -25.99
CA LEU A 172 -7.00 19.90 -26.18
C LEU A 172 -6.42 19.25 -27.43
N ASP A 173 -5.24 19.69 -27.85
CA ASP A 173 -4.61 19.24 -29.09
C ASP A 173 -4.26 17.75 -29.01
N VAL A 174 -3.70 17.28 -27.88
CA VAL A 174 -3.33 15.86 -27.70
C VAL A 174 -4.58 14.98 -27.59
N THR A 175 -5.60 15.46 -26.88
CA THR A 175 -6.90 14.76 -26.82
C THR A 175 -7.52 14.62 -28.21
N THR A 176 -7.44 15.66 -29.04
CA THR A 176 -7.99 15.66 -30.40
C THR A 176 -7.21 14.69 -31.29
N GLU A 177 -5.88 14.78 -31.29
CA GLU A 177 -4.99 13.86 -32.02
C GLU A 177 -5.24 12.41 -31.61
N TRP A 178 -5.33 12.11 -30.31
CA TRP A 178 -5.61 10.77 -29.80
C TRP A 178 -6.95 10.21 -30.29
N LEU A 179 -8.00 11.03 -30.34
CA LEU A 179 -9.31 10.60 -30.84
C LEU A 179 -9.30 10.43 -32.37
N GLU A 180 -8.63 11.31 -33.11
CA GLU A 180 -8.47 11.20 -34.57
C GLU A 180 -7.69 9.94 -34.96
N GLU A 181 -6.57 9.66 -34.28
CA GLU A 181 -5.81 8.42 -34.45
C GLU A 181 -6.69 7.18 -34.21
N SER A 182 -7.55 7.22 -33.20
CA SER A 182 -8.46 6.12 -32.87
C SER A 182 -9.55 5.91 -33.93
N VAL A 183 -10.05 7.01 -34.52
CA VAL A 183 -10.98 6.95 -35.66
C VAL A 183 -10.30 6.30 -36.87
N ASN A 184 -9.07 6.71 -37.18
CA ASN A 184 -8.31 6.17 -38.31
C ASN A 184 -8.04 4.67 -38.16
N ASP A 185 -7.71 4.20 -36.94
CA ASP A 185 -7.51 2.77 -36.66
C ASP A 185 -8.79 1.96 -36.98
N VAL A 186 -9.94 2.38 -36.45
CA VAL A 186 -11.24 1.70 -36.68
C VAL A 186 -11.63 1.71 -38.17
N MET A 187 -11.32 2.80 -38.87
CA MET A 187 -11.55 2.90 -40.31
C MET A 187 -10.63 1.94 -41.09
N SER A 188 -9.35 1.83 -40.70
CA SER A 188 -8.37 0.95 -41.36
C SER A 188 -8.68 -0.55 -41.17
N GLU A 189 -9.19 -0.95 -40.00
CA GLU A 189 -9.65 -2.33 -39.76
C GLU A 189 -10.88 -2.69 -40.61
N THR A 190 -11.63 -1.68 -41.07
CA THR A 190 -12.81 -1.85 -41.95
C THR A 190 -12.43 -2.04 -43.43
N GLU A 191 -11.18 -1.76 -43.83
CA GLU A 191 -10.72 -1.83 -45.22
C GLU A 191 -10.16 -3.21 -45.66
N VAL A 192 -10.17 -4.23 -44.79
CA VAL A 192 -9.87 -5.60 -45.23
C VAL A 192 -10.90 -6.02 -46.30
N PRO A 193 -10.49 -6.47 -47.50
CA PRO A 193 -11.39 -6.54 -48.65
C PRO A 193 -12.56 -7.51 -48.39
N PRO A 194 -13.82 -7.07 -48.57
CA PRO A 194 -14.96 -7.96 -48.45
C PRO A 194 -14.98 -8.94 -49.63
N SER A 195 -15.14 -10.23 -49.32
CA SER A 195 -15.69 -11.18 -50.28
C SER A 195 -17.03 -10.65 -50.83
N PRO A 196 -17.38 -10.96 -52.09
CA PRO A 196 -18.45 -10.26 -52.78
C PRO A 196 -19.82 -10.78 -52.30
N SER A 197 -20.45 -10.10 -51.35
CA SER A 197 -21.89 -10.25 -51.13
C SER A 197 -22.52 -8.94 -50.65
N GLY A 198 -23.52 -8.49 -51.41
CA GLY A 198 -24.12 -7.17 -51.35
C GLY A 198 -24.96 -6.87 -50.10
N ALA A 199 -25.27 -5.59 -49.94
CA ALA A 199 -26.18 -4.94 -48.97
C ALA A 199 -25.90 -5.13 -47.46
N ALA A 200 -25.47 -6.30 -46.98
CA ALA A 200 -25.19 -6.56 -45.56
C ALA A 200 -23.90 -5.87 -45.07
N ALA A 201 -22.90 -5.69 -45.96
CA ALA A 201 -21.66 -5.00 -45.65
C ALA A 201 -21.86 -3.51 -45.36
N ALA A 202 -22.87 -2.86 -45.96
CA ALA A 202 -23.15 -1.44 -45.73
C ALA A 202 -23.79 -1.19 -44.35
N ALA A 203 -24.68 -2.08 -43.89
CA ALA A 203 -25.27 -1.98 -42.55
C ALA A 203 -24.26 -2.26 -41.44
N SER A 204 -23.33 -3.22 -41.64
CA SER A 204 -22.23 -3.50 -40.72
C SER A 204 -21.27 -2.30 -40.61
N ARG A 205 -20.87 -1.66 -41.72
CA ARG A 205 -20.02 -0.45 -41.73
C ARG A 205 -20.57 0.71 -40.90
N VAL A 206 -21.90 0.90 -40.89
CA VAL A 206 -22.56 1.96 -40.10
C VAL A 206 -22.56 1.64 -38.60
N SER A 207 -22.56 0.35 -38.22
CA SER A 207 -22.45 -0.08 -36.81
C SER A 207 -21.02 0.04 -36.26
N HIS A 208 -19.98 -0.04 -37.10
CA HIS A 208 -18.57 0.06 -36.68
C HIS A 208 -18.11 1.49 -36.40
N LEU A 209 -18.81 2.51 -36.90
CA LEU A 209 -18.54 3.94 -36.64
C LEU A 209 -19.35 4.50 -35.45
N CYS A 210 -19.90 3.64 -34.60
CA CYS A 210 -20.59 4.07 -33.40
C CYS A 210 -19.62 4.85 -32.50
N PRO A 211 -19.99 6.02 -31.94
CA PRO A 211 -19.14 6.77 -31.01
C PRO A 211 -18.61 5.92 -29.86
N THR A 212 -19.39 4.94 -29.39
CA THR A 212 -18.97 3.99 -28.35
C THR A 212 -17.82 3.08 -28.79
N THR A 213 -17.81 2.61 -30.04
CA THR A 213 -16.73 1.77 -30.58
C THR A 213 -15.43 2.56 -30.68
N ILE A 214 -15.50 3.81 -31.18
CA ILE A 214 -14.36 4.73 -31.27
C ILE A 214 -13.82 5.03 -29.88
N GLN A 215 -14.69 5.34 -28.93
CA GLN A 215 -14.30 5.63 -27.55
C GLN A 215 -13.62 4.42 -26.89
N ASN A 216 -14.17 3.22 -27.06
CA ASN A 216 -13.55 2.00 -26.53
C ASN A 216 -12.16 1.78 -27.13
N GLN A 217 -12.01 1.94 -28.46
CA GLN A 217 -10.71 1.82 -29.12
C GLN A 217 -9.71 2.85 -28.59
N ALA A 218 -10.16 4.09 -28.41
CA ALA A 218 -9.33 5.16 -27.87
C ALA A 218 -8.78 4.81 -26.48
N TYR A 219 -9.63 4.29 -25.58
CA TYR A 219 -9.18 3.83 -24.27
C TYR A 219 -8.26 2.61 -24.32
N LEU A 220 -8.51 1.65 -25.22
CA LEU A 220 -7.62 0.50 -25.41
C LEU A 220 -6.22 0.91 -25.86
N ARG A 221 -6.12 1.96 -26.70
CA ARG A 221 -4.84 2.53 -27.14
C ARG A 221 -4.02 3.06 -25.97
N LEU A 222 -4.67 3.64 -24.94
CA LEU A 222 -3.99 4.14 -23.75
C LEU A 222 -3.27 3.05 -22.96
N LEU A 223 -3.70 1.78 -23.06
CA LEU A 223 -3.02 0.65 -22.40
C LEU A 223 -1.65 0.31 -23.01
N LYS A 224 -1.35 0.84 -24.20
CA LYS A 224 -0.06 0.69 -24.89
C LYS A 224 0.54 2.06 -25.22
N TRP A 225 0.22 3.07 -24.42
CA TRP A 225 0.68 4.43 -24.66
C TRP A 225 2.20 4.55 -24.45
N ASP A 226 2.84 5.37 -25.27
CA ASP A 226 4.24 5.73 -25.07
C ASP A 226 4.34 6.91 -24.09
N HIS A 227 4.37 6.60 -22.80
CA HIS A 227 4.48 7.61 -21.74
C HIS A 227 5.83 8.34 -21.70
N LEU A 228 6.86 7.88 -22.44
CA LEU A 228 8.18 8.51 -22.46
C LEU A 228 8.27 9.62 -23.52
N ASN A 229 7.70 9.36 -24.70
CA ASN A 229 7.87 10.24 -25.85
C ASN A 229 6.61 11.01 -26.23
N ARG A 230 5.43 10.65 -25.71
CA ARG A 230 4.17 11.32 -26.03
C ARG A 230 3.50 11.92 -24.78
N PRO A 231 3.03 13.17 -24.86
CA PRO A 231 2.20 13.75 -23.80
C PRO A 231 0.91 12.92 -23.64
N PHE A 232 0.40 12.82 -22.41
CA PHE A 232 -0.83 12.09 -22.14
C PHE A 232 -2.06 12.97 -22.43
N PRO A 233 -3.17 12.42 -22.95
CA PRO A 233 -4.36 13.22 -23.27
C PRO A 233 -4.86 14.05 -22.09
N GLU A 234 -5.11 15.33 -22.33
CA GLU A 234 -5.38 16.32 -21.29
C GLU A 234 -6.69 16.02 -20.55
N THR A 235 -7.67 15.45 -21.24
CA THR A 235 -8.97 15.04 -20.67
C THR A 235 -8.88 13.91 -19.65
N ILE A 236 -7.83 13.07 -19.71
CA ILE A 236 -7.67 11.87 -18.86
C ILE A 236 -6.37 11.98 -18.05
N LEU A 237 -5.72 13.15 -18.03
CA LEU A 237 -4.43 13.38 -17.37
C LEU A 237 -4.39 12.96 -15.89
N MET A 238 -5.52 13.10 -15.18
CA MET A 238 -5.64 12.68 -13.78
C MET A 238 -5.50 11.17 -13.56
N ASP A 239 -5.81 10.36 -14.58
CA ASP A 239 -5.75 8.90 -14.54
C ASP A 239 -4.46 8.35 -15.17
N GLN A 240 -3.51 9.19 -15.57
CA GLN A 240 -2.27 8.77 -16.23
C GLN A 240 -1.55 7.64 -15.46
N ILE A 241 -1.41 7.78 -14.14
CA ILE A 241 -0.74 6.78 -13.30
C ILE A 241 -1.49 5.44 -13.34
N ARG A 242 -2.82 5.47 -13.32
CA ARG A 242 -3.65 4.25 -13.39
C ARG A 242 -3.48 3.54 -14.74
N PHE A 243 -3.38 4.28 -15.83
CA PHE A 243 -3.09 3.71 -17.15
C PHE A 243 -1.68 3.12 -17.22
N GLN A 244 -0.68 3.76 -16.61
CA GLN A 244 0.68 3.21 -16.51
C GLN A 244 0.71 1.90 -15.72
N GLU A 245 0.02 1.84 -14.59
CA GLU A 245 -0.11 0.60 -13.79
C GLU A 245 -0.78 -0.53 -14.60
N MET A 246 -1.88 -0.21 -15.31
CA MET A 246 -2.57 -1.18 -16.18
C MET A 246 -1.69 -1.64 -17.35
N GLN A 247 -0.87 -0.75 -17.93
CA GLN A 247 0.09 -1.11 -18.97
C GLN A 247 1.16 -2.08 -18.46
N ILE A 248 1.73 -1.80 -17.28
CA ILE A 248 2.69 -2.70 -16.65
C ILE A 248 2.06 -4.07 -16.39
N GLU A 249 0.82 -4.12 -15.89
CA GLU A 249 0.10 -5.37 -15.69
C GLU A 249 -0.16 -6.11 -17.01
N LEU A 250 -0.57 -5.39 -18.06
CA LEU A 250 -0.78 -5.94 -19.39
C LEU A 250 0.51 -6.52 -19.99
N ASP A 251 1.64 -5.84 -19.84
CA ASP A 251 2.95 -6.31 -20.30
C ASP A 251 3.38 -7.56 -19.55
N GLN A 252 3.19 -7.58 -18.22
CA GLN A 252 3.45 -8.77 -17.41
C GLN A 252 2.59 -9.97 -17.85
N LEU A 253 1.30 -9.74 -18.11
CA LEU A 253 0.39 -10.76 -18.62
C LEU A 253 0.80 -11.25 -20.01
N THR A 254 1.18 -10.33 -20.90
CA THR A 254 1.64 -10.63 -22.26
C THR A 254 2.90 -11.48 -22.24
N ILE A 255 3.91 -11.12 -21.44
CA ILE A 255 5.14 -11.91 -21.29
C ILE A 255 4.83 -13.28 -20.68
N THR A 256 3.99 -13.33 -19.64
CA THR A 256 3.58 -14.59 -19.01
C THR A 256 2.90 -15.51 -20.04
N ALA A 257 1.96 -14.97 -20.83
CA ALA A 257 1.27 -15.71 -21.88
C ALA A 257 2.23 -16.19 -22.98
N ALA A 258 3.17 -15.35 -23.42
CA ALA A 258 4.19 -15.72 -24.41
C ALA A 258 5.09 -16.85 -23.90
N VAL A 259 5.58 -16.75 -22.66
CA VAL A 259 6.40 -17.80 -22.02
C VAL A 259 5.61 -19.10 -21.90
N LEU A 260 4.35 -19.04 -21.47
CA LEU A 260 3.47 -20.21 -21.39
C LEU A 260 3.26 -20.85 -22.76
N LEU A 261 3.01 -20.04 -23.80
CA LEU A 261 2.82 -20.51 -25.17
C LEU A 261 4.07 -21.21 -25.70
N VAL A 262 5.25 -20.63 -25.50
CA VAL A 262 6.54 -21.22 -25.92
C VAL A 262 6.78 -22.55 -25.19
N ILE A 263 6.56 -22.60 -23.87
CA ILE A 263 6.74 -23.82 -23.08
C ILE A 263 5.76 -24.90 -23.54
N TYR A 264 4.52 -24.54 -23.84
CA TYR A 264 3.52 -25.50 -24.33
C TYR A 264 3.82 -26.00 -25.74
N ASN A 265 4.28 -25.13 -26.63
CA ASN A 265 4.69 -25.53 -27.98
C ASN A 265 5.90 -26.47 -27.96
N ILE A 266 6.84 -26.30 -27.01
CA ILE A 266 8.05 -27.12 -26.93
C ILE A 266 7.81 -28.43 -26.15
N ALA A 267 7.05 -28.39 -25.06
CA ALA A 267 6.95 -29.49 -24.09
C ALA A 267 5.50 -29.98 -23.83
N GLY A 268 4.54 -29.55 -24.64
CA GLY A 268 3.10 -29.78 -24.43
C GLY A 268 2.68 -31.24 -24.25
N SER A 269 3.31 -32.19 -24.96
CA SER A 269 3.02 -33.62 -24.80
C SER A 269 3.49 -34.22 -23.48
N VAL A 270 4.54 -33.65 -22.87
CA VAL A 270 5.11 -34.09 -21.59
C VAL A 270 4.44 -33.39 -20.40
N LEU A 271 3.99 -32.15 -20.61
CA LEU A 271 3.43 -31.29 -19.55
C LEU A 271 1.91 -31.43 -19.39
N SER A 272 1.19 -31.93 -20.40
CA SER A 272 -0.27 -32.17 -20.34
C SER A 272 -0.70 -33.14 -19.22
N GLY A 273 0.21 -33.93 -18.66
CA GLY A 273 -0.07 -34.91 -17.61
C GLY A 273 0.13 -34.43 -16.17
N LEU A 274 0.64 -33.22 -15.93
CA LEU A 274 0.99 -32.72 -14.59
C LEU A 274 -0.05 -31.70 -14.07
N PRO A 275 -0.96 -32.08 -13.16
CA PRO A 275 -1.93 -31.17 -12.59
C PRO A 275 -1.24 -30.08 -11.75
N GLY A 276 -1.65 -28.82 -11.94
CA GLY A 276 -1.15 -27.66 -11.17
C GLY A 276 0.24 -27.14 -11.59
N PHE A 277 0.86 -27.69 -12.64
CA PHE A 277 2.13 -27.17 -13.17
C PHE A 277 2.00 -25.72 -13.66
N MET A 278 0.88 -25.40 -14.31
CA MET A 278 0.58 -24.04 -14.80
C MET A 278 0.54 -23.01 -13.67
N ASP A 279 -0.11 -23.32 -12.55
CA ASP A 279 -0.23 -22.39 -11.42
C ASP A 279 1.13 -22.20 -10.73
N LYS A 280 1.93 -23.28 -10.61
CA LYS A 280 3.31 -23.17 -10.14
C LYS A 280 4.16 -22.28 -11.05
N LEU A 281 4.03 -22.43 -12.36
CA LEU A 281 4.79 -21.63 -13.32
C LEU A 281 4.39 -20.15 -13.26
N LYS A 282 3.08 -19.85 -13.21
CA LYS A 282 2.57 -18.49 -13.01
C LYS A 282 3.09 -17.87 -11.70
N ASN A 283 3.11 -18.66 -10.62
CA ASN A 283 3.64 -18.24 -9.32
C ASN A 283 5.16 -18.03 -9.31
N ILE A 284 5.91 -18.58 -10.27
CA ILE A 284 7.35 -18.34 -10.43
C ILE A 284 7.61 -17.15 -11.36
N ILE A 285 6.87 -17.02 -12.46
CA ILE A 285 7.04 -15.96 -13.46
C ILE A 285 6.60 -14.60 -12.90
N LYS A 286 5.45 -14.53 -12.22
CA LYS A 286 4.88 -13.27 -11.71
C LYS A 286 5.83 -12.52 -10.76
N PRO A 287 6.50 -13.16 -9.78
CA PRO A 287 7.52 -12.51 -8.94
C PRO A 287 8.79 -12.08 -9.68
N LEU A 288 9.16 -12.77 -10.77
CA LEU A 288 10.35 -12.43 -11.55
C LEU A 288 10.11 -11.16 -12.39
N LEU A 289 8.90 -11.02 -12.95
CA LEU A 289 8.53 -9.86 -13.76
C LEU A 289 8.26 -8.60 -12.92
N THR A 290 7.71 -8.76 -11.72
CA THR A 290 7.50 -7.62 -10.79
C THR A 290 8.82 -7.00 -10.34
N GLY A 291 9.92 -7.76 -10.29
CA GLY A 291 11.26 -7.23 -9.98
C GLY A 291 11.93 -6.46 -11.12
N MET A 292 11.38 -6.48 -12.34
CA MET A 292 11.93 -5.79 -13.52
C MET A 292 11.19 -4.49 -13.86
N ALA A 293 9.97 -4.30 -13.34
CA ALA A 293 9.10 -3.17 -13.67
C ALA A 293 9.28 -1.95 -12.74
N SER A 294 10.21 -2.00 -11.78
CA SER A 294 10.63 -0.83 -11.02
C SER A 294 11.85 -0.23 -11.70
N PRO A 295 11.84 1.06 -12.11
CA PRO A 295 13.07 1.80 -12.27
C PRO A 295 13.82 1.91 -10.93
#